data_AF-A0A532C1G7-F1
#
_entry.id   AF-A0A532C1G7-F1
#
_cell.length_a   1.000
_cell.length_b   1.000
_cell.length_c   1.000
_cell.angle_alpha   90.00
_cell.angle_beta   90.00
_cell.angle_gamma   90.00
#
_symmetry.space_group_name_H-M   'P 1'
#
loop_
_entity.id
_entity.type
_entity.pdbx_description
1 polymer ?
#
loop_
_entity_poly.entity_id
_entity_poly.type
_entity_poly.pdbx_seq_one_letter_code
_entity_poly.pdbx_strand_id
1 'polypeptide(L)'
;MPCCTKRHAQYWRFTHDIGGKSEKRETGETRGSIVSGRVNMYTPEPRLMETLIDHQTNNDEDLIPSSLQTYAQVRRAFSGLVRAIYRIEVVGAGRLPATGPVVVAPNHESVLDPIILGAAISRELRFVAKAELWRSRLLAWMIEGLGAIPIERGRSDYHAAALVLKALEAGQAVVIFPQGAVRGDRVWKQGAAHAALVTGAPLVPVRLVGTAGALSRGRIGFPRLRVIVGKPLDVACDTKDPDAAVKLTERLRVAVESLA
;
A
#
# COMPACT_ATOMS: atom_id res chain seq x y z
N MET A 1 29.98 1.82 7.20
CA MET A 1 29.67 3.22 7.57
C MET A 1 28.27 3.24 8.18
N PRO A 2 28.11 3.39 9.51
CA PRO A 2 26.81 3.34 10.16
C PRO A 2 26.43 4.72 10.72
N CYS A 3 25.32 5.31 10.27
CA CYS A 3 24.64 6.34 11.08
C CYS A 3 23.24 6.63 10.52
N CYS A 4 22.20 5.97 11.04
CA CYS A 4 20.99 6.65 11.52
C CYS A 4 20.04 5.63 12.17
N THR A 5 20.43 5.11 13.33
CA THR A 5 19.48 4.54 14.29
C THR A 5 19.19 5.61 15.36
N LYS A 6 17.90 5.91 15.53
CA LYS A 6 17.25 6.75 16.58
C LYS A 6 17.22 8.27 16.34
N ARG A 7 16.00 8.79 16.14
CA ARG A 7 15.44 10.05 16.68
C ARG A 7 13.93 10.06 16.38
N HIS A 8 13.12 9.49 17.28
CA HIS A 8 12.25 10.21 18.22
C HIS A 8 11.34 11.27 17.60
N ALA A 9 10.04 10.98 17.71
CA ALA A 9 8.91 11.87 17.55
C ALA A 9 9.13 13.22 18.21
N GLN A 10 9.07 14.29 17.43
CA GLN A 10 8.70 15.65 17.84
C GLN A 10 8.48 16.47 16.58
N TYR A 11 7.54 17.42 16.65
CA TYR A 11 7.14 18.41 15.63
C TYR A 11 5.97 18.06 14.72
N TRP A 12 4.78 18.11 15.30
CA TRP A 12 3.56 18.52 14.60
C TRP A 12 2.92 19.70 15.35
N ARG A 13 3.25 20.93 14.94
CA ARG A 13 2.46 22.14 15.21
C ARG A 13 2.50 23.02 13.95
N PHE A 14 1.47 22.93 13.12
CA PHE A 14 1.14 23.94 12.14
C PHE A 14 -0.17 24.59 12.58
N THR A 15 -0.08 25.75 13.23
CA THR A 15 -1.20 26.69 13.38
C THR A 15 -1.16 27.61 12.15
N HIS A 16 -2.17 27.55 11.29
CA HIS A 16 -2.36 28.59 10.28
C HIS A 16 -3.30 29.65 10.83
N ASP A 17 -2.72 30.82 11.07
CA ASP A 17 -3.38 32.10 11.31
C ASP A 17 -3.80 32.67 9.94
N ILE A 18 -5.11 32.87 9.72
CA ILE A 18 -5.61 33.58 8.54
C ILE A 18 -6.16 34.92 8.99
N GLY A 19 -5.30 35.94 8.88
CA GLY A 19 -5.70 37.34 8.89
C GLY A 19 -6.35 37.72 7.56
N GLY A 20 -7.57 38.27 7.63
CA GLY A 20 -8.26 38.90 6.51
C GLY A 20 -8.90 40.21 6.96
N LYS A 21 -8.37 41.33 6.47
CA LYS A 21 -8.83 42.71 6.74
C LYS A 21 -10.25 42.93 6.20
N SER A 22 -11.08 43.63 7.00
CA SER A 22 -12.42 44.09 6.65
C SER A 22 -12.37 45.40 5.85
N GLU A 23 -13.17 45.50 4.79
CA GLU A 23 -13.57 46.79 4.20
C GLU A 23 -15.10 46.80 4.04
N LYS A 24 -15.75 47.80 4.64
CA LYS A 24 -17.20 47.98 4.71
C LYS A 24 -17.72 48.72 3.47
N ARG A 25 -18.84 48.26 2.90
CA ARG A 25 -19.91 49.12 2.37
C ARG A 25 -21.28 48.49 2.63
N GLU A 26 -22.17 49.32 3.16
CA GLU A 26 -23.58 49.04 3.51
C GLU A 26 -24.44 48.82 2.26
N THR A 27 -25.45 47.93 2.34
CA THR A 27 -26.89 48.27 2.33
C THR A 27 -27.74 47.00 2.27
N GLY A 28 -28.84 46.96 3.04
CA GLY A 28 -30.07 46.23 2.65
C GLY A 28 -30.26 44.81 3.20
N GLU A 29 -30.86 44.73 4.39
CA GLU A 29 -32.11 43.97 4.62
C GLU A 29 -32.20 42.50 4.17
N THR A 30 -32.01 41.53 5.10
CA THR A 30 -33.07 40.61 5.60
C THR A 30 -32.51 39.56 6.57
N ARG A 31 -33.41 39.13 7.47
CA ARG A 31 -33.25 38.26 8.63
C ARG A 31 -32.53 36.92 8.38
N GLY A 32 -31.69 36.53 9.34
CA GLY A 32 -31.22 35.16 9.55
C GLY A 32 -30.13 35.09 10.61
N SER A 33 -30.49 34.83 11.87
CA SER A 33 -29.53 34.64 12.95
C SER A 33 -28.68 33.38 12.69
N ILE A 34 -27.39 33.57 12.40
CA ILE A 34 -26.43 32.47 12.32
C ILE A 34 -26.05 32.09 13.75
N VAL A 35 -26.63 30.99 14.23
CA VAL A 35 -26.18 30.31 15.45
C VAL A 35 -24.80 29.71 15.15
N SER A 36 -23.83 30.05 16.00
CA SER A 36 -22.51 29.43 16.11
C SER A 36 -22.63 27.90 16.21
N GLY A 37 -22.55 27.20 15.08
CA GLY A 37 -22.49 25.74 15.01
C GLY A 37 -21.07 25.25 15.26
N ARG A 38 -20.76 24.86 16.50
CA ARG A 38 -19.64 23.94 16.78
C ARG A 38 -19.89 22.67 15.98
N VAL A 39 -19.02 22.35 15.04
CA VAL A 39 -18.97 21.02 14.42
C VAL A 39 -18.57 20.06 15.54
N ASN A 40 -19.53 19.28 16.01
CA ASN A 40 -19.32 18.26 17.02
C ASN A 40 -18.39 17.19 16.43
N MET A 41 -17.16 17.15 16.92
CA MET A 41 -16.18 16.13 16.60
C MET A 41 -16.69 14.82 17.21
N TYR A 42 -17.26 13.95 16.39
CA TYR A 42 -17.74 12.64 16.83
C TYR A 42 -16.52 11.80 17.24
N THR A 43 -16.18 11.81 18.52
CA THR A 43 -15.36 10.75 19.13
C THR A 43 -16.21 9.48 19.11
N PRO A 44 -15.85 8.44 18.33
CA PRO A 44 -16.56 7.19 18.41
C PRO A 44 -16.41 6.60 19.82
N GLU A 45 -17.53 6.17 20.39
CA GLU A 45 -17.62 5.48 21.68
C GLU A 45 -16.60 4.32 21.74
N PRO A 46 -15.81 4.17 22.83
CA PRO A 46 -14.77 3.14 22.95
C PRO A 46 -15.27 1.72 22.65
N ARG A 47 -16.54 1.43 22.96
CA ARG A 47 -17.18 0.13 22.74
C ARG A 47 -17.27 -0.26 21.27
N LEU A 48 -17.44 0.70 20.35
CA LEU A 48 -17.52 0.41 18.91
C LEU A 48 -16.17 0.02 18.31
N MET A 49 -15.06 0.56 18.84
CA MET A 49 -13.71 0.16 18.44
C MET A 49 -13.35 -1.23 18.97
N GLU A 50 -13.75 -1.55 20.20
CA GLU A 50 -13.63 -2.91 20.74
C GLU A 50 -14.42 -3.91 19.89
N THR A 51 -15.66 -3.58 19.50
CA THR A 51 -16.49 -4.51 18.71
C THR A 51 -15.94 -4.73 17.30
N LEU A 52 -15.33 -3.72 16.66
CA LEU A 52 -14.72 -3.86 15.34
C LEU A 52 -13.38 -4.61 15.37
N ILE A 53 -12.64 -4.51 16.48
CA ILE A 53 -11.44 -5.32 16.72
C ILE A 53 -11.83 -6.77 17.08
N ASP A 54 -12.88 -6.96 17.90
CA ASP A 54 -13.39 -8.28 18.31
C ASP A 54 -14.05 -9.04 17.16
N HIS A 55 -14.66 -8.34 16.19
CA HIS A 55 -15.22 -9.00 15.01
C HIS A 55 -14.16 -9.42 13.98
N GLN A 56 -12.94 -8.90 14.07
CA GLN A 56 -11.81 -9.36 13.26
C GLN A 56 -11.09 -10.55 13.91
N THR A 57 -10.90 -10.56 15.23
CA THR A 57 -10.20 -11.66 15.92
C THR A 57 -11.00 -12.97 15.96
N ASN A 58 -12.33 -12.91 16.03
CA ASN A 58 -13.18 -14.10 16.20
C ASN A 58 -13.62 -14.79 14.90
N ASN A 59 -13.39 -14.20 13.71
CA ASN A 59 -13.70 -14.83 12.43
C ASN A 59 -12.48 -15.49 11.76
N ASP A 60 -11.29 -15.32 12.34
CA ASP A 60 -10.02 -15.79 11.77
C ASP A 60 -9.63 -17.22 12.21
N GLU A 61 -10.29 -17.80 13.21
CA GLU A 61 -9.92 -19.14 13.73
C GLU A 61 -10.33 -20.31 12.81
N ASP A 62 -11.31 -20.13 11.91
CA ASP A 62 -11.88 -21.25 11.13
C ASP A 62 -11.59 -21.21 9.61
N LEU A 63 -10.83 -20.22 9.10
CA LEU A 63 -10.55 -20.09 7.65
C LEU A 63 -9.07 -20.24 7.24
N ILE A 64 -8.14 -20.37 8.21
CA ILE A 64 -6.71 -20.52 7.94
C ILE A 64 -6.18 -21.75 8.70
N PRO A 65 -5.50 -22.71 8.04
CA PRO A 65 -5.04 -23.92 8.71
C PRO A 65 -4.06 -23.59 9.86
N SER A 66 -4.34 -24.21 11.00
CA SER A 66 -3.89 -23.94 12.37
C SER A 66 -2.41 -24.25 12.69
N SER A 67 -1.48 -24.03 11.75
CA SER A 67 -0.06 -23.86 12.08
C SER A 67 0.68 -23.02 11.04
N LEU A 68 1.63 -22.18 11.49
CA LEU A 68 2.54 -21.43 10.61
C LEU A 68 3.23 -22.33 9.57
N GLN A 69 3.44 -23.60 9.92
CA GLN A 69 4.09 -24.59 9.08
C GLN A 69 3.16 -25.09 7.96
N THR A 70 1.88 -25.33 8.26
CA THR A 70 0.86 -25.70 7.26
C THR A 70 0.65 -24.54 6.29
N TYR A 71 0.54 -23.31 6.78
CA TYR A 71 0.41 -22.12 5.94
C TYR A 71 1.62 -21.95 5.01
N ALA A 72 2.85 -22.11 5.52
CA ALA A 72 4.06 -22.03 4.71
C ALA A 72 4.11 -23.11 3.61
N GLN A 73 3.67 -24.33 3.91
CA GLN A 73 3.60 -25.44 2.94
C GLN A 73 2.56 -25.16 1.85
N VAL A 74 1.35 -24.76 2.23
CA VAL A 74 0.28 -24.39 1.29
C VAL A 74 0.71 -23.24 0.39
N ARG A 75 1.30 -22.18 0.97
CA ARG A 75 1.86 -21.04 0.22
C ARG A 75 2.93 -21.50 -0.77
N ARG A 76 3.85 -22.39 -0.37
CA ARG A 76 4.90 -22.92 -1.27
C ARG A 76 4.32 -23.73 -2.41
N ALA A 77 3.37 -24.63 -2.13
CA ALA A 77 2.71 -25.44 -3.15
C ALA A 77 1.93 -24.56 -4.13
N PHE A 78 1.14 -23.61 -3.62
CA PHE A 78 0.40 -22.64 -4.43
C PHE A 78 1.34 -21.79 -5.29
N SER A 79 2.42 -21.27 -4.70
CA SER A 79 3.42 -20.48 -5.44
C SER A 79 4.07 -21.31 -6.55
N GLY A 80 4.42 -22.57 -6.28
CA GLY A 80 4.95 -23.49 -7.28
C GLY A 80 3.99 -23.73 -8.43
N LEU A 81 2.71 -23.96 -8.13
CA LEU A 81 1.65 -24.14 -9.12
C LEU A 81 1.48 -22.89 -10.01
N VAL A 82 1.38 -21.70 -9.40
CA VAL A 82 1.24 -20.44 -10.15
C VAL A 82 2.47 -20.20 -11.03
N ARG A 83 3.68 -20.43 -10.50
CA ARG A 83 4.93 -20.31 -11.28
C ARG A 83 4.98 -21.29 -12.46
N ALA A 84 4.49 -22.52 -12.29
CA ALA A 84 4.45 -23.52 -13.35
C ALA A 84 3.42 -23.17 -14.44
N ILE A 85 2.19 -22.84 -14.04
CA ILE A 85 1.09 -22.48 -14.94
C ILE A 85 1.46 -21.29 -15.82
N TYR A 86 1.99 -20.23 -15.21
CA TYR A 86 2.35 -18.99 -15.89
C TYR A 86 3.81 -18.94 -16.37
N ARG A 87 4.57 -20.02 -16.15
CA ARG A 87 6.00 -20.13 -16.49
C ARG A 87 6.77 -18.86 -16.10
N ILE A 88 6.63 -18.47 -14.83
CA ILE A 88 7.13 -17.19 -14.32
C ILE A 88 8.65 -17.21 -14.28
N GLU A 89 9.26 -16.31 -15.04
CA GLU A 89 10.68 -15.98 -14.95
C GLU A 89 10.87 -14.80 -13.98
N VAL A 90 11.77 -14.96 -13.01
CA VAL A 90 12.09 -13.90 -12.04
C VAL A 90 13.50 -13.40 -12.31
N VAL A 91 13.62 -12.14 -12.70
CA VAL A 91 14.89 -11.48 -13.00
C VAL A 91 15.27 -10.56 -11.86
N GLY A 92 16.51 -10.65 -11.37
CA GLY A 92 17.01 -9.75 -10.34
C GLY A 92 16.50 -10.02 -8.92
N ALA A 93 16.00 -11.23 -8.63
CA ALA A 93 15.46 -11.60 -7.32
C ALA A 93 16.37 -11.21 -6.14
N GLY A 94 17.69 -11.33 -6.30
CA GLY A 94 18.69 -10.96 -5.27
C GLY A 94 18.81 -9.45 -4.98
N ARG A 95 18.14 -8.58 -5.74
CA ARG A 95 18.10 -7.12 -5.49
C ARG A 95 17.06 -6.74 -4.44
N LEU A 96 16.11 -7.62 -4.16
CA LEU A 96 15.17 -7.43 -3.06
C LEU A 96 15.90 -7.75 -1.75
N PRO A 97 15.93 -6.83 -0.76
CA PRO A 97 16.47 -7.13 0.56
C PRO A 97 15.83 -8.40 1.13
N ALA A 98 16.64 -9.31 1.68
CA ALA A 98 16.14 -10.58 2.23
C ALA A 98 15.39 -10.39 3.56
N THR A 99 15.79 -9.39 4.34
CA THR A 99 15.23 -9.04 5.66
C THR A 99 15.11 -7.52 5.81
N GLY A 100 14.45 -7.07 6.89
CA GLY A 100 14.28 -5.64 7.21
C GLY A 100 13.24 -4.93 6.33
N PRO A 101 12.85 -3.69 6.68
CA PRO A 101 11.79 -2.97 5.98
C PRO A 101 12.10 -2.87 4.48
N VAL A 102 11.08 -3.02 3.63
CA VAL A 102 11.19 -2.70 2.20
C VAL A 102 9.83 -2.33 1.63
N VAL A 103 9.81 -1.27 0.82
CA VAL A 103 8.63 -0.92 0.01
C VAL A 103 8.84 -1.48 -1.38
N VAL A 104 7.99 -2.41 -1.80
CA VAL A 104 8.01 -3.00 -3.14
C VAL A 104 6.94 -2.30 -3.98
N ALA A 105 7.35 -1.68 -5.08
CA ALA A 105 6.47 -0.85 -5.90
C ALA A 105 6.41 -1.34 -7.35
N PRO A 106 5.46 -2.24 -7.67
CA PRO A 106 5.24 -2.75 -9.01
C PRO A 106 4.35 -1.84 -9.88
N ASN A 107 4.42 -1.99 -11.21
CA ASN A 107 3.32 -1.59 -12.11
C ASN A 107 2.07 -2.48 -11.89
N HIS A 108 0.91 -2.03 -12.40
CA HIS A 108 -0.36 -2.73 -12.29
C HIS A 108 -1.06 -2.87 -13.66
N GLU A 109 -0.96 -4.04 -14.27
CA GLU A 109 -1.57 -4.36 -15.57
C GLU A 109 -2.76 -5.32 -15.47
N SER A 110 -2.87 -6.04 -14.35
CA SER A 110 -3.89 -7.07 -14.15
C SER A 110 -4.33 -7.17 -12.70
N VAL A 111 -5.59 -7.57 -12.49
CA VAL A 111 -6.10 -7.86 -11.14
C VAL A 111 -5.37 -9.05 -10.49
N LEU A 112 -4.68 -9.87 -11.29
CA LEU A 112 -3.90 -11.01 -10.82
C LEU A 112 -2.47 -10.62 -10.39
N ASP A 113 -2.05 -9.37 -10.56
CA ASP A 113 -0.70 -8.92 -10.23
C ASP A 113 -0.27 -9.22 -8.78
N PRO A 114 -1.12 -9.02 -7.74
CA PRO A 114 -0.75 -9.37 -6.38
C PRO A 114 -0.43 -10.85 -6.19
N ILE A 115 -1.20 -11.73 -6.84
CA ILE A 115 -1.04 -13.20 -6.77
C ILE A 115 0.24 -13.60 -7.49
N ILE A 116 0.45 -13.08 -8.70
CA ILE A 116 1.63 -13.35 -9.52
C ILE A 116 2.89 -12.90 -8.79
N LEU A 117 2.89 -11.68 -8.23
CA LEU A 117 4.02 -11.16 -7.48
C LEU A 117 4.26 -11.95 -6.19
N GLY A 118 3.20 -12.27 -5.44
CA GLY A 118 3.27 -13.08 -4.22
C GLY A 118 3.82 -14.49 -4.45
N ALA A 119 3.50 -15.10 -5.59
CA ALA A 119 4.04 -16.40 -5.99
C ALA A 119 5.48 -16.33 -6.53
N ALA A 120 5.83 -15.22 -7.19
CA ALA A 120 7.17 -15.03 -7.77
C ALA A 120 8.23 -14.74 -6.71
N ILE A 121 7.88 -14.02 -5.65
CA ILE A 121 8.80 -13.58 -4.61
C ILE A 121 8.75 -14.53 -3.42
N SER A 122 9.89 -15.12 -3.07
CA SER A 122 10.00 -16.07 -1.95
C SER A 122 9.83 -15.41 -0.58
N ARG A 123 10.17 -14.12 -0.47
CA ARG A 123 9.98 -13.31 0.73
C ARG A 123 8.48 -13.07 0.98
N GLU A 124 8.06 -13.11 2.25
CA GLU A 124 6.69 -12.74 2.62
C GLU A 124 6.45 -11.26 2.29
N LEU A 125 5.34 -10.98 1.61
CA LEU A 125 4.95 -9.65 1.14
C LEU A 125 3.60 -9.32 1.75
N ARG A 126 3.42 -8.09 2.25
CA ARG A 126 2.13 -7.56 2.70
C ARG A 126 1.55 -6.64 1.66
N PHE A 127 0.38 -6.99 1.13
CA PHE A 127 -0.22 -6.24 0.03
C PHE A 127 -1.21 -5.21 0.53
N VAL A 128 -1.05 -3.98 0.11
CA VAL A 128 -2.03 -2.95 0.39
C VAL A 128 -3.24 -3.13 -0.55
N ALA A 129 -4.41 -3.43 0.01
CA ALA A 129 -5.61 -3.80 -0.75
C ALA A 129 -6.85 -3.03 -0.28
N LYS A 130 -7.80 -2.74 -1.17
CA LYS A 130 -9.05 -2.09 -0.78
C LYS A 130 -9.92 -3.02 0.06
N ALA A 131 -10.49 -2.51 1.16
CA ALA A 131 -11.41 -3.24 2.03
C ALA A 131 -12.61 -3.83 1.26
N GLU A 132 -13.06 -3.17 0.19
CA GLU A 132 -14.12 -3.68 -0.70
C GLU A 132 -13.84 -5.05 -1.30
N LEU A 133 -12.56 -5.45 -1.45
CA LEU A 133 -12.16 -6.75 -1.98
C LEU A 133 -12.53 -7.91 -1.03
N TRP A 134 -12.69 -7.63 0.26
CA TRP A 134 -13.14 -8.62 1.25
C TRP A 134 -14.63 -8.98 1.11
N ARG A 135 -15.40 -8.26 0.27
CA ARG A 135 -16.81 -8.62 -0.01
C ARG A 135 -16.96 -9.93 -0.79
N SER A 136 -15.92 -10.34 -1.52
CA SER A 136 -15.92 -11.64 -2.21
C SER A 136 -15.18 -12.66 -1.37
N ARG A 137 -15.86 -13.73 -0.95
CA ARG A 137 -15.28 -14.80 -0.11
C ARG A 137 -14.00 -15.40 -0.71
N LEU A 138 -13.96 -15.54 -2.04
CA LEU A 138 -12.79 -16.05 -2.74
C LEU A 138 -11.63 -15.05 -2.71
N LEU A 139 -11.91 -13.76 -2.95
CA LEU A 139 -10.88 -12.73 -2.92
C LEU A 139 -10.38 -12.48 -1.50
N ALA A 140 -11.27 -12.46 -0.50
CA ALA A 140 -10.94 -12.35 0.93
C ALA A 140 -9.95 -13.43 1.35
N TRP A 141 -10.28 -14.71 1.10
CA TRP A 141 -9.40 -15.84 1.40
C TRP A 141 -8.03 -15.70 0.72
N MET A 142 -7.99 -15.23 -0.53
CA MET A 142 -6.73 -15.04 -1.26
C MET A 142 -5.90 -13.88 -0.73
N ILE A 143 -6.50 -12.72 -0.43
CA ILE A 143 -5.77 -11.53 0.02
C ILE A 143 -5.34 -11.67 1.49
N GLU A 144 -6.12 -12.33 2.33
CA GLU A 144 -5.72 -12.73 3.69
C GLU A 144 -4.55 -13.71 3.65
N GLY A 145 -4.63 -14.72 2.77
CA GLY A 145 -3.53 -15.64 2.50
C GLY A 145 -2.27 -14.97 1.94
N LEU A 146 -2.36 -13.73 1.44
CA LEU A 146 -1.24 -12.90 1.00
C LEU A 146 -0.80 -11.88 2.05
N GLY A 147 -1.34 -11.91 3.27
CA GLY A 147 -0.99 -10.95 4.33
C GLY A 147 -1.40 -9.51 4.02
N ALA A 148 -2.54 -9.34 3.33
CA ALA A 148 -2.99 -8.03 2.88
C ALA A 148 -3.37 -7.09 4.03
N ILE A 149 -3.09 -5.80 3.83
CA ILE A 149 -3.46 -4.69 4.72
C ILE A 149 -4.68 -3.99 4.09
N PRO A 150 -5.85 -4.00 4.73
CA PRO A 150 -7.06 -3.39 4.19
C PRO A 150 -7.01 -1.85 4.22
N ILE A 151 -7.53 -1.21 3.17
CA ILE A 151 -7.70 0.26 3.06
C ILE A 151 -9.13 0.62 2.64
N GLU A 152 -9.75 1.56 3.35
CA GLU A 152 -11.01 2.21 2.93
C GLU A 152 -10.73 3.64 2.43
N ARG A 153 -11.29 4.02 1.27
CA ARG A 153 -11.15 5.39 0.74
C ARG A 153 -12.04 6.37 1.52
N GLY A 154 -11.52 7.56 1.82
CA GLY A 154 -12.30 8.72 2.28
C GLY A 154 -12.20 9.03 3.77
N ARG A 155 -12.44 8.07 4.67
CA ARG A 155 -12.35 8.28 6.14
C ARG A 155 -11.15 7.59 6.81
N SER A 156 -10.47 6.66 6.12
CA SER A 156 -9.49 5.72 6.72
C SER A 156 -8.11 5.76 6.06
N ASP A 157 -7.82 6.73 5.19
CA ASP A 157 -6.51 6.82 4.52
C ASP A 157 -5.36 6.97 5.54
N TYR A 158 -5.61 7.62 6.67
CA TYR A 158 -4.66 7.73 7.78
C TYR A 158 -4.42 6.41 8.52
N HIS A 159 -5.49 5.63 8.76
CA HIS A 159 -5.37 4.34 9.46
C HIS A 159 -4.59 3.35 8.59
N ALA A 160 -4.91 3.29 7.30
CA ALA A 160 -4.19 2.49 6.33
C ALA A 160 -2.70 2.88 6.24
N ALA A 161 -2.40 4.17 6.18
CA ALA A 161 -1.01 4.66 6.20
C ALA A 161 -0.30 4.24 7.50
N ALA A 162 -0.97 4.34 8.66
CA ALA A 162 -0.42 3.92 9.94
C ALA A 162 -0.12 2.41 9.97
N LEU A 163 -0.99 1.55 9.41
CA LEU A 163 -0.74 0.11 9.31
C LEU A 163 0.46 -0.21 8.41
N VAL A 164 0.60 0.49 7.28
CA VAL A 164 1.77 0.36 6.39
C VAL A 164 3.05 0.75 7.12
N LEU A 165 3.05 1.89 7.83
CA LEU A 165 4.22 2.35 8.59
C LEU A 165 4.57 1.34 9.69
N LYS A 166 3.58 0.87 10.47
CA LYS A 166 3.78 -0.15 11.51
C LYS A 166 4.36 -1.45 10.95
N ALA A 167 3.89 -1.90 9.79
CA ALA A 167 4.44 -3.10 9.12
C ALA A 167 5.90 -2.90 8.71
N LEU A 168 6.24 -1.73 8.15
CA LEU A 168 7.62 -1.39 7.79
C LEU A 168 8.50 -1.29 9.05
N GLU A 169 8.05 -0.62 10.10
CA GLU A 169 8.77 -0.54 11.39
C GLU A 169 9.02 -1.92 12.01
N ALA A 170 8.11 -2.88 11.81
CA ALA A 170 8.28 -4.29 12.19
C ALA A 170 9.23 -5.09 11.27
N GLY A 171 9.86 -4.43 10.28
CA GLY A 171 10.83 -5.04 9.36
C GLY A 171 10.20 -5.84 8.21
N GLN A 172 8.91 -5.62 7.93
CA GLN A 172 8.17 -6.37 6.91
C GLN A 172 8.34 -5.76 5.52
N ALA A 173 8.09 -6.57 4.49
CA ALA A 173 8.05 -6.10 3.11
C ALA A 173 6.61 -5.72 2.74
N VAL A 174 6.39 -4.47 2.33
CA VAL A 174 5.06 -3.97 1.98
C VAL A 174 5.01 -3.67 0.48
N VAL A 175 3.97 -4.19 -0.19
CA VAL A 175 3.71 -3.97 -1.61
C VAL A 175 2.67 -2.87 -1.77
N ILE A 176 3.03 -1.82 -2.51
CA ILE A 176 2.15 -0.70 -2.84
C ILE A 176 2.15 -0.51 -4.35
N PHE A 177 0.99 -0.69 -4.99
CA PHE A 177 0.80 -0.41 -6.42
C PHE A 177 0.57 1.10 -6.61
N PRO A 178 1.54 1.87 -7.15
CA PRO A 178 1.44 3.33 -7.17
C PRO A 178 0.31 3.82 -8.09
N GLN A 179 -0.06 3.06 -9.11
CA GLN A 179 -1.18 3.38 -10.01
C GLN A 179 -2.55 3.31 -9.29
N GLY A 180 -2.66 2.52 -8.22
CA GLY A 180 -3.87 2.40 -7.39
C GLY A 180 -5.11 1.76 -8.05
N ALA A 181 -5.07 1.47 -9.35
CA ALA A 181 -6.06 0.71 -10.10
C ALA A 181 -5.46 0.15 -11.41
N VAL A 182 -5.98 -0.99 -11.87
CA VAL A 182 -5.63 -1.60 -13.17
C VAL A 182 -6.18 -0.80 -14.36
N ARG A 183 -7.32 -0.14 -14.15
CA ARG A 183 -8.08 0.61 -15.17
C ARG A 183 -8.30 2.04 -14.70
N GLY A 184 -8.35 2.98 -15.64
CA GLY A 184 -8.56 4.39 -15.37
C GLY A 184 -7.27 5.20 -15.48
N ASP A 185 -7.26 6.38 -14.87
CA ASP A 185 -6.10 7.27 -14.88
C ASP A 185 -4.87 6.57 -14.28
N ARG A 186 -3.77 6.54 -15.04
CA ARG A 186 -2.53 5.82 -14.72
C ARG A 186 -1.53 6.70 -13.97
N VAL A 187 -1.97 7.84 -13.45
CA VAL A 187 -1.14 8.71 -12.60
C VAL A 187 -0.64 7.93 -11.39
N TRP A 188 0.67 7.95 -11.20
CA TRP A 188 1.33 7.31 -10.07
C TRP A 188 1.12 8.14 -8.82
N LYS A 189 0.56 7.50 -7.79
CA LYS A 189 0.34 8.09 -6.47
C LYS A 189 1.60 7.99 -5.62
N GLN A 190 1.71 8.93 -4.69
CA GLN A 190 2.91 9.12 -3.88
C GLN A 190 3.02 8.19 -2.66
N GLY A 191 2.00 7.36 -2.37
CA GLY A 191 1.94 6.56 -1.14
C GLY A 191 3.16 5.66 -0.91
N ALA A 192 3.69 5.03 -1.96
CA ALA A 192 4.91 4.22 -1.87
C ALA A 192 6.15 5.07 -1.53
N ALA A 193 6.30 6.22 -2.18
CA ALA A 193 7.39 7.16 -1.92
C ALA A 193 7.30 7.77 -0.52
N HIS A 194 6.10 8.15 -0.06
CA HIS A 194 5.88 8.63 1.31
C HIS A 194 6.28 7.60 2.35
N ALA A 195 5.81 6.36 2.19
CA ALA A 195 6.13 5.28 3.13
C ALA A 195 7.65 5.05 3.22
N ALA A 196 8.34 5.05 2.08
CA ALA A 196 9.79 4.92 2.04
C ALA A 196 10.49 6.11 2.72
N LEU A 197 10.14 7.36 2.38
CA LEU A 197 10.75 8.57 2.94
C LEU A 197 10.59 8.68 4.45
N VAL A 198 9.40 8.35 4.97
CA VAL A 198 9.10 8.42 6.40
C VAL A 198 9.85 7.34 7.19
N THR A 199 9.93 6.13 6.65
CA THR A 199 10.54 4.99 7.38
C THR A 199 12.04 4.82 7.11
N GLY A 200 12.57 5.46 6.07
CA GLY A 200 13.90 5.16 5.54
C GLY A 200 14.01 3.79 4.87
N ALA A 201 12.88 3.10 4.63
CA ALA A 201 12.86 1.80 3.99
C ALA A 201 13.32 1.90 2.53
N PRO A 202 14.14 0.96 2.02
CA PRO A 202 14.47 0.87 0.60
C PRO A 202 13.19 0.79 -0.26
N LEU A 203 13.15 1.60 -1.32
CA LEU A 203 12.06 1.60 -2.31
C LEU A 203 12.49 0.79 -3.53
N VAL A 204 11.90 -0.38 -3.75
CA VAL A 204 12.30 -1.32 -4.80
C VAL A 204 11.31 -1.28 -5.97
N PRO A 205 11.72 -0.82 -7.15
CA PRO A 205 10.91 -0.86 -8.36
C PRO A 205 10.78 -2.30 -8.85
N VAL A 206 9.56 -2.70 -9.23
CA VAL A 206 9.30 -4.01 -9.85
C VAL A 206 8.52 -3.81 -11.14
N ARG A 207 8.87 -4.58 -12.19
CA ARG A 207 8.08 -4.63 -13.41
C ARG A 207 7.51 -6.03 -13.62
N LEU A 208 6.19 -6.08 -13.71
CA LEU A 208 5.39 -7.22 -14.12
C LEU A 208 5.14 -7.09 -15.63
N VAL A 209 5.49 -8.13 -16.38
CA VAL A 209 5.36 -8.15 -17.84
C VAL A 209 4.47 -9.32 -18.26
N GLY A 210 3.49 -9.03 -19.12
CA GLY A 210 2.60 -10.02 -19.71
C GLY A 210 1.37 -10.35 -18.87
N THR A 211 1.20 -9.74 -17.69
CA THR A 211 0.12 -10.08 -16.75
C THR A 211 -1.26 -9.62 -17.26
N ALA A 212 -1.32 -8.62 -18.15
CA ALA A 212 -2.54 -8.25 -18.87
C ALA A 212 -3.19 -9.44 -19.63
N GLY A 213 -2.38 -10.40 -20.09
CA GLY A 213 -2.86 -11.61 -20.76
C GLY A 213 -3.35 -12.72 -19.83
N ALA A 214 -3.10 -12.61 -18.52
CA ALA A 214 -3.48 -13.64 -17.54
C ALA A 214 -4.99 -13.63 -17.25
N LEU A 215 -5.64 -12.47 -17.32
CA LEU A 215 -7.10 -12.34 -17.25
C LEU A 215 -7.57 -11.29 -18.24
N SER A 216 -7.98 -11.74 -19.43
CA SER A 216 -8.45 -10.87 -20.51
C SER A 216 -9.92 -11.11 -20.79
N ARG A 217 -10.74 -10.05 -20.69
CA ARG A 217 -12.20 -10.08 -20.95
C ARG A 217 -12.94 -11.18 -20.17
N GLY A 218 -12.55 -11.43 -18.92
CA GLY A 218 -13.15 -12.46 -18.06
C GLY A 218 -12.70 -13.89 -18.35
N ARG A 219 -11.79 -14.10 -19.31
CA ARG A 219 -11.19 -15.41 -19.59
C ARG A 219 -9.79 -15.49 -19.00
N ILE A 220 -9.52 -16.59 -18.31
CA ILE A 220 -8.19 -16.90 -17.78
C ILE A 220 -7.30 -17.33 -18.95
N GLY A 221 -6.14 -16.68 -19.07
CA GLY A 221 -5.08 -17.06 -20.00
C GLY A 221 -3.84 -17.51 -19.24
N PHE A 222 -2.95 -18.24 -19.90
CA PHE A 222 -1.71 -18.76 -19.30
C PHE A 222 -0.47 -18.26 -20.06
N PRO A 223 -0.25 -16.94 -20.18
CA PRO A 223 0.93 -16.39 -20.84
C PRO A 223 2.21 -16.74 -20.06
N ARG A 224 3.36 -16.63 -20.72
CA ARG A 224 4.65 -16.56 -20.03
C ARG A 224 4.77 -15.19 -19.37
N LEU A 225 5.14 -15.15 -18.09
CA LEU A 225 5.26 -13.93 -17.32
C LEU A 225 6.69 -13.67 -16.89
N ARG A 226 7.07 -12.39 -16.81
CA ARG A 226 8.34 -11.96 -16.23
C ARG A 226 8.09 -11.03 -15.04
N VAL A 227 8.79 -11.30 -13.94
CA VAL A 227 8.86 -10.42 -12.76
C VAL A 227 10.28 -9.91 -12.65
N ILE A 228 10.48 -8.65 -13.00
CA ILE A 228 11.79 -8.02 -13.02
C ILE A 228 11.92 -7.13 -11.80
N VAL A 229 12.84 -7.47 -10.90
CA VAL A 229 13.13 -6.69 -9.69
C VAL A 229 14.28 -5.74 -10.02
N GLY A 230 14.04 -4.43 -9.84
CA GLY A 230 15.04 -3.39 -10.06
C GLY A 230 15.96 -3.19 -8.86
N LYS A 231 16.95 -2.30 -9.01
CA LYS A 231 17.81 -1.89 -7.88
C LYS A 231 17.00 -1.01 -6.93
N PRO A 232 17.15 -1.16 -5.59
CA PRO A 232 16.53 -0.24 -4.64
C PRO A 232 16.93 1.21 -4.94
N LEU A 233 15.93 2.10 -4.95
CA LEU A 233 16.14 3.52 -5.10
C LEU A 233 16.64 4.11 -3.79
N ASP A 234 17.57 5.06 -3.91
CA ASP A 234 18.02 5.83 -2.78
C ASP A 234 16.92 6.79 -2.32
N VAL A 235 16.58 6.68 -1.03
CA VAL A 235 15.53 7.40 -0.33
C VAL A 235 16.11 8.56 0.49
N ALA A 236 17.43 8.71 0.55
CA ALA A 236 18.14 9.73 1.33
C ALA A 236 17.99 11.18 0.83
N CYS A 237 16.96 11.50 0.04
CA CYS A 237 16.68 12.87 -0.37
C CYS A 237 16.09 13.65 0.82
N ASP A 238 16.55 14.89 1.01
CA ASP A 238 16.23 15.76 2.14
C ASP A 238 14.73 15.70 2.48
N THR A 239 14.39 15.09 3.61
CA THR A 239 13.02 14.92 4.09
C THR A 239 12.32 16.26 4.35
N LYS A 240 13.06 17.37 4.24
CA LYS A 240 12.54 18.75 4.33
C LYS A 240 12.08 19.32 2.99
N ASP A 241 12.39 18.68 1.87
CA ASP A 241 11.89 19.09 0.56
C ASP A 241 10.39 18.72 0.44
N PRO A 242 9.48 19.71 0.30
CA PRO A 242 8.04 19.45 0.20
C PRO A 242 7.69 18.59 -1.03
N ASP A 243 8.55 18.57 -2.06
CA ASP A 243 8.35 17.81 -3.29
C ASP A 243 9.11 16.49 -3.32
N ALA A 244 9.78 16.09 -2.22
CA ALA A 244 10.60 14.88 -2.17
C ALA A 244 9.82 13.63 -2.63
N ALA A 245 8.57 13.53 -2.19
CA ALA A 245 7.67 12.44 -2.55
C ALA A 245 7.30 12.43 -4.04
N VAL A 246 7.03 13.60 -4.62
CA VAL A 246 6.72 13.75 -6.05
C VAL A 246 7.93 13.29 -6.87
N LYS A 247 9.10 13.84 -6.56
CA LYS A 247 10.37 13.54 -7.25
C LYS A 247 10.74 12.06 -7.13
N LEU A 248 10.57 11.46 -5.96
CA LEU A 248 10.84 10.04 -5.75
C LEU A 248 9.83 9.15 -6.49
N THR A 249 8.55 9.55 -6.56
CA THR A 249 7.53 8.84 -7.34
C THR A 249 7.85 8.86 -8.82
N GLU A 250 8.34 9.99 -9.35
CA GLU A 250 8.73 10.09 -10.75
C GLU A 250 10.00 9.26 -11.05
N ARG A 251 11.01 9.32 -10.17
CA ARG A 251 12.18 8.42 -10.26
C ARG A 251 11.77 6.96 -10.23
N LEU A 252 10.79 6.60 -9.39
CA LEU A 252 10.23 5.27 -9.31
C LEU A 252 9.54 4.86 -10.61
N ARG A 253 8.72 5.73 -11.20
CA ARG A 253 8.05 5.48 -12.47
C ARG A 253 9.06 5.17 -13.57
N VAL A 254 10.06 6.04 -13.75
CA VAL A 254 11.13 5.86 -14.73
C VAL A 254 11.93 4.58 -14.46
N ALA A 255 12.22 4.29 -13.18
CA ALA A 255 12.92 3.08 -12.80
C ALA A 255 12.12 1.82 -13.15
N VAL A 256 10.80 1.79 -12.93
CA VAL A 256 9.95 0.63 -13.30
C VAL A 256 9.82 0.49 -14.81
N GLU A 257 9.70 1.60 -15.55
CA GLU A 257 9.55 1.58 -17.01
C GLU A 257 10.83 1.14 -17.74
N SER A 258 12.00 1.42 -17.17
CA SER A 258 13.30 1.03 -17.73
C SER A 258 13.71 -0.42 -17.46
N LEU A 259 12.95 -1.17 -16.66
CA LEU A 259 13.19 -2.61 -16.46
C LEU A 259 12.77 -3.39 -17.70
N ALA A 260 13.71 -4.10 -18.32
CA ALA A 260 13.53 -4.86 -19.55
C ALA A 260 13.73 -6.37 -19.37
#